data_AF-A0A2V1D0N1-F1
#
_entry.id   AF-A0A2V1D0N1-F1
#
_cell.length_a   1.000
_cell.length_b   1.000
_cell.length_c   1.000
_cell.angle_alpha   90.00
_cell.angle_beta   90.00
_cell.angle_gamma   90.00
#
_symmetry.space_group_name_H-M   'P 1'
#
loop_
_entity.id
_entity.type
_entity.pdbx_description
1 polymer ?
#
loop_
_entity_poly.entity_id
_entity_poly.type
_entity_poly.pdbx_seq_one_letter_code
_entity_poly.pdbx_strand_id
1 'polypeptide(L)'
;MIYQIATTVIAPFCAGVAAHLGFFGRSEQHLNAPAIIIAHGLVFALLVVKQLTSTLTTWYGLALPFLVYLCGLLVSIAVYRIFFHRLRAFPGPRLVAVSKLWHVWLCRNSQNHLVLHSWRKYGTFVRTGPSEITIFHPAGLEFLDGPNNRNGRSDWYETLGERFGTKQCHYLLSSSITRN
;
A
#
# COMPACT_ATOMS: atom_id res chain seq x y z
N MET A 1 -10.88 -35.12 -8.54
CA MET A 1 -9.82 -34.54 -7.68
C MET A 1 -9.16 -33.31 -8.32
N ILE A 2 -8.69 -33.38 -9.58
CA ILE A 2 -8.00 -32.28 -10.28
C ILE A 2 -8.86 -31.00 -10.39
N TYR A 3 -10.14 -31.13 -10.77
CA TYR A 3 -11.08 -30.00 -10.86
C TYR A 3 -11.32 -29.29 -9.51
N GLN A 4 -11.26 -30.02 -8.40
CA GLN A 4 -11.42 -29.44 -7.08
C GLN A 4 -10.21 -28.56 -6.74
N ILE A 5 -8.98 -29.07 -6.96
CA ILE A 5 -7.73 -28.32 -6.73
C ILE A 5 -7.67 -27.06 -7.61
N ALA A 6 -8.06 -27.16 -8.87
CA ALA A 6 -8.04 -26.01 -9.79
C ALA A 6 -8.96 -24.87 -9.31
N THR A 7 -10.15 -25.19 -8.80
CA THR A 7 -11.12 -24.16 -8.39
C THR A 7 -10.92 -23.66 -6.95
N THR A 8 -10.19 -24.37 -6.09
CA THR A 8 -9.93 -23.97 -4.69
C THR A 8 -8.56 -23.34 -4.50
N VAL A 9 -7.59 -23.58 -5.39
CA VAL A 9 -6.24 -23.05 -5.28
C VAL A 9 -5.90 -22.11 -6.43
N ILE A 10 -6.03 -22.57 -7.68
CA ILE A 10 -5.54 -21.81 -8.84
C ILE A 10 -6.44 -20.60 -9.10
N ALA A 11 -7.76 -20.79 -9.11
CA ALA A 11 -8.73 -19.70 -9.33
C ALA A 11 -8.61 -18.54 -8.31
N PRO A 12 -8.61 -18.77 -6.97
CA PRO A 12 -8.46 -17.69 -6.00
C PRO A 12 -7.09 -17.03 -6.06
N PHE A 13 -6.01 -17.77 -6.33
CA PHE A 13 -4.67 -17.18 -6.51
C PHE A 13 -4.63 -16.22 -7.70
N CYS A 14 -5.13 -16.66 -8.87
CA CYS A 14 -5.22 -15.83 -10.07
C CYS A 14 -6.14 -14.61 -9.86
N ALA A 15 -7.25 -14.78 -9.14
CA ALA A 15 -8.13 -13.67 -8.78
C ALA A 15 -7.43 -12.64 -7.89
N GLY A 16 -6.63 -13.07 -6.92
CA GLY A 16 -5.80 -12.17 -6.10
C GLY A 16 -4.75 -11.40 -6.91
N VAL A 17 -4.11 -12.06 -7.87
CA VAL A 17 -3.15 -11.41 -8.79
C VAL A 17 -3.86 -10.44 -9.73
N ALA A 18 -5.00 -10.81 -10.30
CA ALA A 18 -5.78 -9.96 -11.20
C ALA A 18 -6.35 -8.73 -10.46
N ALA A 19 -6.85 -8.91 -9.23
CA ALA A 19 -7.27 -7.83 -8.35
C ALA A 19 -6.11 -6.87 -8.06
N HIS A 20 -4.88 -7.37 -7.89
CA HIS A 20 -3.73 -6.50 -7.74
C HIS A 20 -3.42 -5.70 -9.02
N LEU A 21 -3.37 -6.36 -10.18
CA LEU A 21 -2.99 -5.75 -11.46
C LEU A 21 -4.01 -4.72 -11.97
N GLY A 22 -5.31 -4.98 -11.79
CA GLY A 22 -6.37 -4.05 -12.21
C GLY A 22 -6.42 -2.75 -11.40
N PHE A 23 -5.91 -2.76 -10.16
CA PHE A 23 -5.98 -1.62 -9.25
C PHE A 23 -4.67 -0.82 -9.18
N PHE A 24 -3.49 -1.45 -9.11
CA PHE A 24 -2.21 -0.76 -8.89
C PHE A 24 -1.63 0.00 -10.10
N GLY A 25 -2.25 -0.07 -11.27
CA GLY A 25 -1.83 0.67 -12.47
C GLY A 25 -2.13 2.18 -12.46
N ARG A 26 -2.91 2.68 -11.49
CA ARG A 26 -3.26 4.11 -11.37
C ARG A 26 -2.79 4.64 -10.02
N SER A 27 -1.79 5.52 -10.05
CA SER A 27 -1.02 6.02 -8.90
C SER A 27 -1.78 6.87 -7.87
N GLU A 28 -3.10 7.07 -8.04
CA GLU A 28 -3.87 8.07 -7.28
C GLU A 28 -4.95 7.45 -6.36
N GLN A 29 -4.87 6.15 -6.06
CA GLN A 29 -5.99 5.44 -5.42
C GLN A 29 -5.99 5.40 -3.88
N HIS A 30 -5.09 6.10 -3.19
CA HIS A 30 -5.09 6.13 -1.72
C HIS A 30 -6.40 6.70 -1.13
N LEU A 31 -7.11 7.57 -1.88
CA LEU A 31 -8.45 8.08 -1.53
C LEU A 31 -9.60 7.10 -1.81
N ASN A 32 -9.38 6.02 -2.57
CA ASN A 32 -10.41 5.04 -2.94
C ASN A 32 -10.35 3.77 -2.06
N ALA A 33 -9.89 3.89 -0.81
CA ALA A 33 -9.97 2.83 0.19
C ALA A 33 -11.34 2.11 0.26
N PRO A 34 -12.52 2.79 0.17
CA PRO A 34 -13.80 2.09 0.15
C PRO A 34 -13.99 1.19 -1.08
N ALA A 35 -13.52 1.58 -2.26
CA ALA A 35 -13.62 0.75 -3.47
C ALA A 35 -12.77 -0.53 -3.34
N ILE A 36 -11.63 -0.45 -2.65
CA ILE A 36 -10.78 -1.62 -2.34
C ILE A 36 -11.54 -2.58 -1.43
N ILE A 37 -12.14 -2.08 -0.35
CA ILE A 37 -12.92 -2.89 0.60
C ILE A 37 -14.10 -3.56 -0.12
N ILE A 38 -14.80 -2.83 -0.99
CA ILE A 38 -15.93 -3.36 -1.77
C ILE A 38 -15.47 -4.46 -2.74
N ALA A 39 -14.39 -4.25 -3.50
CA ALA A 39 -13.90 -5.25 -4.44
C ALA A 39 -13.48 -6.55 -3.75
N HIS A 40 -12.79 -6.45 -2.61
CA HIS A 40 -12.41 -7.61 -1.80
C HIS A 40 -13.64 -8.27 -1.14
N GLY A 41 -14.62 -7.47 -0.72
CA GLY A 41 -15.90 -7.94 -0.20
C GLY A 41 -16.72 -8.71 -1.23
N LEU A 42 -16.72 -8.26 -2.49
CA LEU A 42 -17.37 -8.97 -3.60
C LEU A 42 -16.70 -10.31 -3.91
N VAL A 43 -15.36 -10.35 -3.96
CA VAL A 43 -14.63 -11.61 -4.13
C VAL A 43 -14.91 -12.58 -2.98
N PHE A 44 -14.94 -12.09 -1.73
CA PHE A 44 -15.31 -12.90 -0.57
C PHE A 44 -16.75 -13.41 -0.65
N ALA A 45 -17.71 -12.56 -1.02
CA ALA A 45 -19.10 -12.95 -1.20
C ALA A 45 -19.26 -14.03 -2.28
N LEU A 46 -18.53 -13.93 -3.40
CA LEU A 46 -18.52 -14.96 -4.45
C LEU A 46 -17.95 -16.29 -3.97
N LEU A 47 -16.89 -16.28 -3.15
CA LEU A 47 -16.36 -17.49 -2.52
C LEU A 47 -17.37 -18.13 -1.55
N VAL A 48 -18.14 -17.33 -0.82
CA VAL A 48 -19.21 -17.79 0.08
C VAL A 48 -20.38 -18.40 -0.70
N VAL A 49 -20.83 -17.75 -1.79
CA VAL A 49 -21.91 -18.27 -2.66
C VAL A 49 -21.49 -19.58 -3.33
N LYS A 50 -20.24 -19.69 -3.78
CA LYS A 50 -19.67 -20.94 -4.30
C LYS A 50 -19.67 -22.04 -3.23
N GLN A 51 -19.37 -21.70 -1.98
CA GLN A 51 -19.40 -22.68 -0.89
C GLN A 51 -20.83 -23.16 -0.57
N LEU A 52 -21.81 -22.26 -0.59
CA LEU A 52 -23.22 -22.59 -0.30
C LEU A 52 -23.86 -23.51 -1.34
N THR A 53 -23.36 -23.50 -2.57
CA THR A 53 -23.84 -24.36 -3.67
C THR A 53 -23.16 -25.73 -3.70
N SER A 54 -22.12 -25.97 -2.89
CA SER A 54 -21.36 -27.21 -2.86
C SER A 54 -21.78 -28.09 -1.68
N THR A 55 -22.21 -29.33 -1.95
CA THR A 55 -22.88 -30.25 -1.01
C THR A 55 -21.99 -30.81 0.12
N LEU A 56 -20.70 -30.49 0.15
CA LEU A 56 -19.73 -30.98 1.14
C LEU A 56 -19.24 -29.81 2.00
N THR A 57 -20.03 -29.46 3.01
CA THR A 57 -19.74 -28.37 3.95
C THR A 57 -18.72 -28.83 4.98
N THR A 58 -17.44 -28.68 4.66
CA THR A 58 -16.34 -28.87 5.62
C THR A 58 -15.68 -27.54 5.92
N TRP A 59 -15.25 -27.31 7.16
CA TRP A 59 -14.76 -26.00 7.63
C TRP A 59 -13.55 -25.44 6.85
N TYR A 60 -12.79 -26.30 6.16
CA TYR A 60 -11.70 -25.91 5.26
C TYR A 60 -12.16 -25.37 3.89
N GLY A 61 -13.43 -25.53 3.53
CA GLY A 61 -13.98 -25.12 2.23
C GLY A 61 -13.89 -23.61 1.95
N LEU A 62 -13.94 -22.78 2.99
CA LEU A 62 -13.78 -21.33 2.91
C LEU A 62 -12.39 -20.84 3.32
N ALA A 63 -11.81 -21.46 4.35
CA ALA A 63 -10.54 -21.00 4.92
C ALA A 63 -9.38 -21.12 3.92
N LEU A 64 -9.27 -22.26 3.22
CA LEU A 64 -8.21 -22.48 2.23
C LEU A 64 -8.25 -21.51 1.03
N PRO A 65 -9.36 -21.39 0.27
CA PRO A 65 -9.39 -20.48 -0.88
C PRO A 65 -9.22 -19.02 -0.47
N PHE A 66 -9.70 -18.63 0.71
CA PHE A 66 -9.49 -17.28 1.23
C PHE A 66 -8.01 -17.02 1.56
N LEU A 67 -7.33 -17.96 2.23
CA LEU A 67 -5.89 -17.85 2.50
C LEU A 67 -5.06 -17.84 1.21
N VAL A 68 -5.41 -18.65 0.22
CA VAL A 68 -4.73 -18.68 -1.08
C VAL A 68 -4.94 -17.38 -1.85
N TYR A 69 -6.16 -16.82 -1.83
CA TYR A 69 -6.44 -15.49 -2.38
C TYR A 69 -5.59 -14.41 -1.73
N LEU A 70 -5.54 -14.37 -0.39
CA LEU A 70 -4.72 -13.42 0.36
C LEU A 70 -3.23 -13.57 0.03
N CYS A 71 -2.75 -14.82 -0.08
CA CYS A 71 -1.37 -15.10 -0.45
C CYS A 71 -1.04 -14.56 -1.85
N GLY A 72 -1.89 -14.85 -2.86
CA GLY A 72 -1.71 -14.33 -4.21
C GLY A 72 -1.72 -12.81 -4.28
N LEU A 73 -2.62 -12.17 -3.53
CA LEU A 73 -2.68 -10.71 -3.40
C LEU A 73 -1.39 -10.14 -2.79
N LEU A 74 -0.97 -10.64 -1.62
CA LEU A 74 0.20 -10.13 -0.90
C LEU A 74 1.50 -10.33 -1.68
N VAL A 75 1.66 -11.51 -2.30
CA VAL A 75 2.84 -11.82 -3.13
C VAL A 75 2.88 -10.91 -4.36
N SER A 76 1.74 -10.71 -5.03
CA SER A 76 1.65 -9.80 -6.19
C SER A 76 2.02 -8.36 -5.81
N ILE A 77 1.53 -7.88 -4.66
CA ILE A 77 1.87 -6.55 -4.11
C ILE A 77 3.37 -6.45 -3.83
N ALA A 78 3.94 -7.44 -3.13
CA ALA A 78 5.35 -7.41 -2.76
C ALA A 78 6.26 -7.40 -4.00
N VAL A 79 5.97 -8.26 -4.98
CA VAL A 79 6.72 -8.33 -6.25
C VAL A 79 6.63 -7.00 -7.00
N TYR A 80 5.44 -6.41 -7.12
CA TYR A 80 5.28 -5.11 -7.78
C TYR A 80 6.06 -3.99 -7.08
N ARG A 81 5.99 -3.91 -5.75
CA ARG A 81 6.67 -2.87 -4.96
C ARG A 81 8.19 -2.97 -4.97
N ILE A 82 8.74 -4.18 -5.12
CA ILE A 82 10.17 -4.43 -5.18
C ILE A 82 10.71 -4.18 -6.60
N PHE A 83 10.06 -4.72 -7.63
CA PHE A 83 10.63 -4.76 -8.99
C PHE A 83 10.15 -3.63 -9.91
N PHE A 84 8.86 -3.28 -9.83
CA PHE A 84 8.21 -2.38 -10.79
C PHE A 84 7.98 -0.96 -10.23
N HIS A 85 8.29 -0.73 -8.96
CA HIS A 85 8.10 0.57 -8.34
C HIS A 85 9.20 1.56 -8.74
N ARG A 86 8.82 2.79 -9.12
CA ARG A 86 9.75 3.87 -9.52
C ARG A 86 10.81 4.18 -8.47
N LEU A 87 10.46 4.05 -7.18
CA LEU A 87 11.38 4.29 -6.07
C LEU A 87 12.42 3.16 -5.84
N ARG A 88 12.54 2.17 -6.74
CA ARG A 88 13.57 1.12 -6.64
C ARG A 88 15.01 1.63 -6.80
N ALA A 89 15.18 2.80 -7.43
CA ALA A 89 16.49 3.40 -7.67
C ALA A 89 17.17 3.91 -6.38
N PHE A 90 16.40 4.09 -5.30
CA PHE A 90 16.91 4.63 -4.04
C PHE A 90 17.35 3.52 -3.10
N PRO A 91 18.52 3.65 -2.46
CA PRO A 91 19.02 2.66 -1.50
C PRO A 91 18.17 2.66 -0.22
N GLY A 92 18.03 1.49 0.41
CA GLY A 92 17.35 1.35 1.70
C GLY A 92 17.07 -0.10 2.11
N PRO A 93 16.57 -0.32 3.34
CA PRO A 93 16.22 -1.64 3.84
C PRO A 93 15.06 -2.25 3.03
N ARG A 94 15.27 -3.43 2.44
CA ARG A 94 14.25 -4.09 1.59
C ARG A 94 12.94 -4.41 2.31
N LEU A 95 12.99 -4.69 3.61
CA LEU A 95 11.79 -4.97 4.42
C LEU A 95 10.84 -3.77 4.49
N VAL A 96 11.42 -2.57 4.49
CA VAL A 96 10.68 -1.30 4.55
C VAL A 96 10.06 -0.96 3.19
N ALA A 97 10.63 -1.48 2.09
CA ALA A 97 10.08 -1.35 0.75
C ALA A 97 8.80 -2.17 0.54
N VAL A 98 8.63 -3.28 1.27
CA VAL A 98 7.45 -4.15 1.15
C VAL A 98 6.29 -3.62 1.99
N SER A 99 6.55 -3.31 3.27
CA SER A 99 5.52 -2.87 4.20
C SER A 99 6.05 -1.85 5.22
N LYS A 100 5.20 -0.89 5.58
CA LYS A 100 5.46 0.06 6.68
C LYS A 100 5.34 -0.60 8.06
N LEU A 101 4.76 -1.81 8.13
CA LEU A 101 4.59 -2.57 9.38
C LEU A 101 5.93 -2.84 10.07
N TRP A 102 6.98 -3.12 9.30
CA TRP A 102 8.33 -3.30 9.85
C TRP A 102 8.85 -2.03 10.53
N HIS A 103 8.62 -0.86 9.89
CA HIS A 103 8.98 0.44 10.44
C HIS A 103 8.22 0.72 11.74
N VAL A 104 6.90 0.47 11.75
CA VAL A 104 6.04 0.64 12.92
C VAL A 104 6.50 -0.26 14.07
N TRP A 105 6.85 -1.51 13.79
CA TRP A 105 7.35 -2.44 14.80
C TRP A 105 8.67 -1.95 15.43
N LEU A 106 9.59 -1.43 14.61
CA LEU A 106 10.83 -0.81 15.09
C LEU A 106 10.58 0.47 15.91
N CYS A 107 9.52 1.20 15.57
CA CYS A 107 9.15 2.46 16.22
C CYS A 107 8.19 2.29 17.41
N ARG A 108 7.89 1.07 17.84
CA ARG A 108 6.93 0.80 18.93
C ARG A 108 7.28 1.51 20.24
N ASN A 109 8.57 1.76 20.47
CA ASN A 109 9.09 2.45 21.65
C ASN A 109 9.20 3.98 21.43
N SER A 110 8.54 4.55 20.42
CA SER A 110 8.65 5.96 20.02
C SER A 110 10.07 6.41 19.60
N GLN A 111 10.92 5.45 19.25
CA GLN A 111 12.33 5.68 18.87
C GLN A 111 12.52 5.91 17.35
N ASN A 112 11.51 6.48 16.69
CA ASN A 112 11.49 6.68 15.24
C ASN A 112 12.71 7.47 14.74
N HIS A 113 13.08 8.54 15.45
CA HIS A 113 14.25 9.35 15.13
C HIS A 113 15.58 8.57 15.16
N LEU A 114 15.75 7.63 16.11
CA LEU A 114 16.94 6.77 16.18
C LEU A 114 16.99 5.79 15.01
N VAL A 115 15.83 5.22 14.66
CA VAL A 115 15.70 4.30 13.51
C VAL A 115 16.06 5.03 12.22
N LEU A 116 15.51 6.24 11.98
CA LEU A 116 15.87 7.04 10.81
C LEU A 116 17.34 7.42 10.81
N HIS A 117 17.90 7.79 11.98
CA HIS A 117 19.31 8.12 12.09
C HIS A 117 20.21 6.93 11.68
N SER A 118 19.84 5.71 12.09
CA SER A 118 20.56 4.49 11.69
C SER A 118 20.55 4.22 10.18
N TRP A 119 19.58 4.79 9.46
CA TRP A 119 19.44 4.64 8.02
C TRP A 119 20.16 5.71 7.21
N ARG A 120 20.66 6.76 7.86
CA ARG A 120 21.52 7.78 7.22
C ARG A 120 22.74 7.16 6.53
N LYS A 121 23.22 6.01 7.02
CA LYS A 121 24.31 5.24 6.40
C LYS A 121 24.05 4.80 4.96
N TYR A 122 22.79 4.76 4.52
CA TYR A 122 22.42 4.40 3.14
C TYR A 122 22.56 5.57 2.15
N GLY A 123 22.80 6.79 2.65
CA GLY A 123 23.05 7.98 1.84
C GLY A 123 22.07 9.11 2.10
N THR A 124 22.09 10.12 1.23
CA THR A 124 21.27 11.33 1.34
C THR A 124 19.80 11.09 1.06
N PHE A 125 19.47 10.16 0.15
CA PHE A 125 18.10 9.81 -0.22
C PHE A 125 17.87 8.34 0.10
N VAL A 126 17.00 8.06 1.07
CA VAL A 126 16.78 6.70 1.56
C VAL A 126 15.30 6.34 1.48
N ARG A 127 15.01 5.16 0.93
CA ARG A 127 13.65 4.64 0.89
C ARG A 127 13.24 4.16 2.28
N THR A 128 12.25 4.81 2.88
CA THR A 128 11.76 4.56 4.25
C THR A 128 10.31 4.07 4.31
N GLY A 129 9.69 3.86 3.15
CA GLY A 129 8.42 3.17 3.05
C GLY A 129 8.16 2.58 1.66
N PRO A 130 6.99 1.94 1.47
CA PRO A 130 6.60 1.40 0.17
C PRO A 130 6.54 2.50 -0.90
N SER A 131 6.04 3.68 -0.55
CA SER A 131 5.90 4.87 -1.41
C SER A 131 6.50 6.13 -0.78
N GLU A 132 7.48 5.98 0.13
CA GLU A 132 8.04 7.08 0.92
C GLU A 132 9.58 7.10 0.83
N ILE A 133 10.14 8.31 0.74
CA ILE A 133 11.59 8.57 0.76
C ILE A 133 11.86 9.60 1.85
N THR A 134 12.93 9.38 2.61
CA THR A 134 13.48 10.36 3.55
C THR A 134 14.74 10.99 2.95
N ILE A 135 14.80 12.32 3.02
CA ILE A 135 15.93 13.12 2.56
C ILE A 135 16.73 13.58 3.79
N PHE A 136 18.00 13.20 3.85
CA PHE A 136 18.93 13.60 4.91
C PHE A 136 19.84 14.75 4.46
N HIS A 137 19.25 15.83 3.93
CA HIS A 137 19.97 17.02 3.46
C HIS A 137 19.39 18.29 4.09
N PRO A 138 20.21 19.23 4.59
CA PRO A 138 19.71 20.45 5.23
C PRO A 138 18.87 21.32 4.26
N ALA A 139 19.27 21.41 2.99
CA ALA A 139 18.46 22.09 1.96
C ALA A 139 17.17 21.34 1.58
N GLY A 140 16.99 20.09 2.02
CA GLY A 140 15.80 19.30 1.68
C GLY A 140 14.51 19.92 2.18
N LEU A 141 14.54 20.61 3.33
CA LEU A 141 13.39 21.33 3.86
C LEU A 141 12.98 22.50 2.97
N GLU A 142 13.94 23.25 2.46
CA GLU A 142 13.69 24.38 1.56
C GLU A 142 13.13 23.92 0.22
N PHE A 143 13.60 22.79 -0.32
CA PHE A 143 13.04 22.21 -1.54
C PHE A 143 11.63 21.63 -1.36
N LEU A 144 11.34 21.03 -0.20
CA LEU A 144 10.05 20.40 0.06
C LEU A 144 8.98 21.38 0.52
N ASP A 145 9.35 22.35 1.37
CA ASP A 145 8.42 23.25 2.05
C ASP A 145 8.76 24.75 1.88
N GLY A 146 9.66 25.09 0.95
CA GLY A 146 10.01 26.48 0.67
C GLY A 146 8.88 27.24 -0.04
N PRO A 147 8.89 28.59 0.02
CA PRO A 147 7.80 29.44 -0.49
C PRO A 147 7.54 29.32 -2.00
N ASN A 148 8.52 28.85 -2.78
CA ASN A 148 8.40 28.64 -4.23
C ASN A 148 8.20 27.17 -4.64
N ASN A 149 7.90 26.27 -3.69
CA ASN A 149 7.68 24.86 -4.04
C ASN A 149 6.33 24.64 -4.73
N ARG A 150 6.27 23.65 -5.63
CA ARG A 150 5.02 23.21 -6.32
C ARG A 150 4.51 21.87 -5.79
N ASN A 151 5.00 21.44 -4.64
CA ASN A 151 4.69 20.12 -4.10
C ASN A 151 3.35 20.16 -3.37
N GLY A 152 2.46 19.23 -3.70
CA GLY A 152 1.25 19.00 -2.90
C GLY A 152 1.61 18.42 -1.53
N ARG A 153 0.93 18.86 -0.47
CA ARG A 153 0.98 18.16 0.82
C ARG A 153 0.10 16.91 0.76
N SER A 154 0.44 15.89 1.53
CA SER A 154 -0.35 14.65 1.58
C SER A 154 -1.67 14.85 2.32
N ASP A 155 -2.68 14.06 1.95
CA ASP A 155 -4.02 13.96 2.59
C ASP A 155 -3.99 13.79 4.12
N TRP A 156 -2.89 13.26 4.67
CA TRP A 156 -2.64 13.21 6.11
C TRP A 156 -2.78 14.57 6.80
N TYR A 157 -2.33 15.65 6.15
CA TYR A 157 -2.45 16.99 6.70
C TYR A 157 -3.88 17.53 6.61
N GLU A 158 -4.63 17.14 5.59
CA GLU A 158 -6.06 17.48 5.46
C GLU A 158 -6.85 16.85 6.62
N THR A 159 -6.59 15.56 6.91
CA THR A 159 -7.24 14.83 8.01
C THR A 159 -6.90 15.43 9.39
N LEU A 160 -5.67 15.91 9.58
CA LEU A 160 -5.24 16.51 10.85
C LEU A 160 -5.82 17.92 11.06
N GLY A 161 -5.94 18.72 9.98
CA GLY A 161 -6.51 20.06 10.05
C GLY A 161 -7.96 20.05 10.54
N GLU A 162 -8.75 19.04 10.16
CA GLU A 162 -10.12 18.87 10.64
C GLU A 162 -10.19 18.55 12.14
N ARG A 163 -9.27 17.72 12.66
CA ARG A 163 -9.27 17.29 14.07
C ARG A 163 -8.81 18.34 15.06
N PHE A 164 -7.90 19.23 14.67
CA PHE A 164 -7.29 20.21 15.57
C PHE A 164 -7.91 21.60 15.51
N GLY A 165 -9.00 21.79 14.76
CA GLY A 165 -9.71 23.07 14.71
C GLY A 165 -8.89 24.24 14.14
N THR A 166 -7.69 23.97 13.65
CA THR A 166 -6.89 24.94 12.89
C THR A 166 -7.46 24.97 11.49
N LYS A 167 -8.32 25.96 11.21
CA LYS A 167 -8.69 26.34 9.85
C LYS A 167 -7.46 26.92 9.13
N GLN A 168 -6.49 26.08 8.81
CA GLN A 168 -5.42 26.44 7.88
C GLN A 168 -6.04 26.39 6.48
N CYS A 169 -5.92 27.49 5.75
CA CYS A 169 -6.58 27.76 4.47
C CYS A 169 -6.66 26.53 3.55
N HIS A 170 -7.90 26.17 3.21
CA HIS A 170 -8.24 25.35 2.06
C HIS A 170 -7.57 25.92 0.81
N TYR A 171 -6.62 25.18 0.25
CA TYR A 171 -6.29 25.28 -1.18
C TYR A 171 -6.63 23.94 -1.82
N LEU A 172 -7.90 23.80 -2.19
CA LEU A 172 -8.30 22.85 -3.21
C LEU A 172 -7.68 23.32 -4.53
N LEU A 173 -6.64 22.63 -4.99
CA LEU A 173 -6.25 22.61 -6.40
C LEU A 173 -6.10 21.15 -6.85
N SER A 174 -7.20 20.41 -6.72
CA SER A 174 -7.45 19.13 -7.37
C SER A 174 -7.61 19.31 -8.90
N SER A 175 -6.61 19.87 -9.60
CA SER A 175 -6.60 19.84 -11.08
C SER A 175 -5.31 20.19 -11.83
N SER A 176 -4.20 20.66 -11.22
CA SER A 176 -3.10 21.22 -12.03
C SER A 176 -1.88 20.33 -12.30
N ILE A 177 -1.75 19.14 -11.69
CA ILE A 177 -0.56 18.27 -11.86
C ILE A 177 -0.89 16.98 -12.65
N THR A 178 -1.81 17.07 -13.62
CA THR A 178 -1.96 16.08 -14.71
C THR A 178 -1.70 16.68 -16.09
N ARG A 179 -1.20 17.92 -16.17
CA ARG A 179 -0.65 18.51 -17.40
C ARG A 179 0.79 18.98 -17.20
N ASN A 180 1.73 18.07 -17.36
CA ASN A 180 2.84 18.14 -18.34
C ASN A 180 3.77 16.95 -18.18
#